data_AF-A0A7K7DME3-F1
#
_entry.id   AF-A0A7K7DME3-F1
#
_cell.length_a   1.000
_cell.length_b   1.000
_cell.length_c   1.000
_cell.angle_alpha   90.00
_cell.angle_beta   90.00
_cell.angle_gamma   90.00
#
_symmetry.space_group_name_H-M   'P 1'
#
loop_
_entity.id
_entity.type
_entity.pdbx_description
1 polymer ?
#
loop_
_entity_poly.entity_id
_entity_poly.type
_entity_poly.pdbx_seq_one_letter_code
_entity_poly.pdbx_strand_id
1 'polypeptide(L)'
;GGARAGGSLSLTRCCAHSGLSQEAGSVEQLSLHCAEGSLEWLYPTGALRLRLAPRLPPSSAAVKGRSPPRVTACIKPSATFRGAQLYLEREGGLELLLPEAPRPHARCFSWLPQEKVALFLQATPQPDISRRIAAFRYELRGDWLGRPALPSASLGSEGACRPCNDTEILMAICTSDF
;
A
#
# COMPACT_ATOMS: atom_id res chain seq x y z
N GLY A 1 25.03 1.14 34.86
CA GLY A 1 24.91 0.25 33.68
C GLY A 1 23.46 0.21 33.27
N GLY A 2 23.11 0.86 32.16
CA GLY A 2 21.72 0.98 31.71
C GLY A 2 21.30 -0.21 30.86
N ALA A 3 20.23 -0.89 31.27
CA ALA A 3 19.57 -1.94 30.51
C ALA A 3 18.93 -1.34 29.24
N ARG A 4 19.31 -1.85 28.07
CA ARG A 4 18.61 -1.55 26.80
C ARG A 4 17.43 -2.51 26.66
N ALA A 5 16.22 -1.94 26.69
CA ALA A 5 15.00 -2.63 26.35
C ALA A 5 15.03 -3.10 24.88
N GLY A 6 14.85 -4.40 24.67
CA GLY A 6 14.66 -5.00 23.35
C GLY A 6 13.29 -4.61 22.79
N GLY A 7 13.28 -3.75 21.78
CA GLY A 7 12.12 -3.49 20.96
C GLY A 7 12.09 -4.44 19.78
N SER A 8 11.22 -5.44 19.84
CA SER A 8 10.87 -6.30 18.71
C SER A 8 10.31 -5.46 17.56
N LEU A 9 11.13 -5.21 16.53
CA LEU A 9 10.70 -4.54 15.31
C LEU A 9 9.80 -5.48 14.51
N SER A 10 8.49 -5.36 14.75
CA SER A 10 7.46 -5.94 13.90
C SER A 10 7.67 -5.43 12.46
N LEU A 11 7.82 -6.36 11.51
CA LEU A 11 7.98 -6.16 10.06
C LEU A 11 6.73 -5.54 9.41
N THR A 12 6.31 -4.36 9.85
CA THR A 12 5.23 -3.58 9.24
C THR A 12 5.86 -2.36 8.58
N ARG A 13 6.03 -2.40 7.25
CA ARG A 13 6.68 -1.32 6.48
C ARG A 13 5.72 -0.13 6.38
N CYS A 14 5.70 0.71 7.40
CA CYS A 14 4.95 1.96 7.45
C CYS A 14 5.67 3.04 6.63
N CYS A 15 4.99 3.66 5.67
CA CYS A 15 5.46 4.87 4.99
C CYS A 15 4.88 6.09 5.72
N ALA A 16 5.71 6.78 6.50
CA ALA A 16 5.35 8.06 7.11
C ALA A 16 5.78 9.21 6.20
N HIS A 17 4.87 10.14 5.94
CA HIS A 17 5.11 11.34 5.14
C HIS A 17 4.55 12.57 5.86
N SER A 18 5.22 13.72 5.75
CA SER A 18 4.85 14.96 6.43
C SER A 18 4.48 16.04 5.42
N GLY A 19 3.27 16.58 5.50
CA GLY A 19 2.80 17.66 4.62
C GLY A 19 3.25 19.07 5.05
N LEU A 20 3.99 19.23 6.15
CA LEU A 20 4.41 20.55 6.65
C LEU A 20 5.35 21.31 5.70
N SER A 21 6.14 20.58 4.91
CA SER A 21 7.05 21.17 3.92
C SER A 21 6.42 21.32 2.54
N GLN A 22 5.19 20.84 2.36
CA GLN A 22 4.50 20.83 1.07
C GLN A 22 3.80 22.17 0.82
N GLU A 23 3.99 22.74 -0.37
CA GLU A 23 3.33 23.98 -0.77
C GLU A 23 1.81 23.76 -0.96
N ALA A 24 0.99 24.71 -0.52
CA ALA A 24 -0.45 24.65 -0.71
C ALA A 24 -0.79 24.61 -2.22
N GLY A 25 -1.57 23.62 -2.64
CA GLY A 25 -1.93 23.41 -4.05
C GLY A 25 -0.90 22.62 -4.87
N SER A 26 0.25 22.27 -4.29
CA SER A 26 1.19 21.34 -4.93
C SER A 26 0.73 19.89 -4.83
N VAL A 27 1.18 19.06 -5.77
CA VAL A 27 0.94 17.61 -5.78
C VAL A 27 2.27 16.88 -5.67
N GLU A 28 2.46 16.10 -4.60
CA GLU A 28 3.63 15.24 -4.45
C GLU A 28 3.30 13.82 -4.91
N GLN A 29 4.19 13.21 -5.70
CA GLN A 29 3.98 11.87 -6.25
C GLN A 29 4.79 10.82 -5.48
N LEU A 30 4.11 9.81 -4.95
CA LEU A 30 4.72 8.67 -4.25
C LEU A 30 4.42 7.37 -5.00
N SER A 31 5.35 6.41 -4.95
CA SER A 31 5.15 5.09 -5.57
C SER A 31 5.17 3.99 -4.52
N LEU A 32 4.11 3.19 -4.48
CA LEU A 32 3.96 2.07 -3.56
C LEU A 32 4.26 0.76 -4.29
N HIS A 33 5.32 0.07 -3.84
CA HIS A 33 5.82 -1.16 -4.47
C HIS A 33 5.47 -2.44 -3.71
N CYS A 34 4.99 -2.32 -2.48
CA CYS A 34 4.58 -3.48 -1.68
C CYS A 34 3.21 -3.98 -2.16
N ALA A 35 2.96 -5.28 -1.97
CA ALA A 35 1.61 -5.82 -2.05
C ALA A 35 0.74 -5.36 -0.86
N GLU A 36 1.35 -5.01 0.27
CA GLU A 36 0.63 -4.53 1.46
C GLU A 36 1.48 -3.50 2.21
N GLY A 37 0.83 -2.50 2.79
CA GLY A 37 1.50 -1.53 3.66
C GLY A 37 0.54 -0.54 4.30
N SER A 38 1.10 0.46 4.97
CA SER A 38 0.37 1.59 5.53
C SER A 38 0.99 2.90 5.09
N LEU A 39 0.13 3.90 4.89
CA LEU A 39 0.52 5.29 4.70
C LEU A 39 0.04 6.08 5.92
N GLU A 40 0.91 6.94 6.45
CA GLU A 40 0.56 7.95 7.43
C GLU A 40 1.00 9.32 6.92
N TRP A 41 0.05 10.21 6.67
CA TRP A 41 0.30 11.58 6.26
C TRP A 41 0.00 12.54 7.41
N LEU A 42 1.07 13.05 8.03
CA LEU A 42 1.01 14.00 9.14
C LEU A 42 0.86 15.42 8.60
N TYR A 43 -0.06 16.20 9.19
CA TYR A 43 -0.38 17.57 8.76
C TYR A 43 -0.62 17.67 7.25
N PRO A 44 -1.68 17.03 6.72
CA PRO A 44 -1.98 17.06 5.30
C PRO A 44 -2.05 18.49 4.73
N THR A 45 -1.31 18.75 3.65
CA THR A 45 -1.28 20.04 2.94
C THR A 45 -1.13 19.77 1.43
N GLY A 46 -1.88 20.45 0.57
CA GLY A 46 -1.82 20.17 -0.88
C GLY A 46 -2.44 18.80 -1.21
N ALA A 47 -1.74 17.98 -1.99
CA ALA A 47 -2.20 16.65 -2.36
C ALA A 47 -1.06 15.63 -2.54
N LEU A 48 -1.35 14.35 -2.32
CA LEU A 48 -0.46 13.24 -2.65
C LEU A 48 -1.06 12.40 -3.77
N ARG A 49 -0.26 12.09 -4.79
CA ARG A 49 -0.61 11.14 -5.85
C ARG A 49 0.18 9.86 -5.67
N LEU A 50 -0.48 8.82 -5.20
CA LEU A 50 0.13 7.52 -4.94
C LEU A 50 -0.06 6.59 -6.14
N ARG A 51 1.04 6.22 -6.79
CA ARG A 51 1.04 5.21 -7.85
C ARG A 51 1.14 3.82 -7.23
N LEU A 52 0.17 2.96 -7.51
CA LEU A 52 0.21 1.56 -7.13
C LEU A 52 1.01 0.78 -8.16
N ALA A 53 2.21 0.34 -7.80
CA ALA A 53 3.13 -0.39 -8.68
C ALA A 53 3.56 -1.70 -8.00
N PRO A 54 2.62 -2.64 -7.77
CA PRO A 54 2.95 -3.92 -7.14
C PRO A 54 4.01 -4.63 -7.98
N ARG A 55 5.05 -5.16 -7.32
CA ARG A 55 6.00 -6.06 -7.99
C ARG A 55 5.31 -7.39 -8.24
N LEU A 56 4.59 -7.49 -9.36
CA LEU A 56 3.94 -8.71 -9.79
C LEU A 56 4.98 -9.64 -10.41
N PRO A 57 5.00 -10.94 -10.06
CA PRO A 57 5.79 -11.90 -10.81
C PRO A 57 5.29 -11.92 -12.27
N PRO A 58 6.19 -12.13 -13.25
CA PRO A 58 5.78 -12.23 -14.64
C PRO A 58 4.76 -13.35 -14.76
N SER A 59 3.57 -13.02 -15.26
CA SER A 59 2.54 -14.02 -15.41
C SER A 59 2.99 -15.09 -16.41
N SER A 60 2.94 -16.36 -16.02
CA SER A 60 2.94 -17.44 -17.00
C SER A 60 1.85 -17.15 -18.03
N ALA A 61 2.23 -17.17 -19.30
CA ALA A 61 1.45 -16.77 -20.45
C ALA A 61 -0.04 -17.12 -20.33
N ALA A 62 -0.88 -16.18 -20.79
CA ALA A 62 -2.32 -16.33 -20.94
C ALA A 62 -2.70 -17.77 -21.31
N VAL A 63 -3.23 -18.53 -20.34
CA VAL A 63 -3.89 -19.79 -20.62
C VAL A 63 -5.11 -19.44 -21.47
N LYS A 64 -5.13 -19.91 -22.72
CA LYS A 64 -6.24 -19.68 -23.66
C LYS A 64 -7.57 -20.01 -22.96
N GLY A 65 -8.45 -19.02 -22.85
CA GLY A 65 -9.77 -19.16 -22.24
C GLY A 65 -9.94 -18.61 -20.82
N ARG A 66 -8.88 -18.10 -20.17
CA ARG A 66 -8.99 -17.42 -18.87
C ARG A 66 -9.13 -15.90 -19.05
N SER A 67 -10.04 -15.29 -18.29
CA SER A 67 -10.19 -13.82 -18.25
C SER A 67 -8.85 -13.14 -17.90
N PRO A 68 -8.58 -11.95 -18.45
CA PRO A 68 -7.39 -11.21 -18.08
C PRO A 68 -7.43 -10.96 -16.56
N PRO A 69 -6.39 -11.34 -15.84
CA PRO A 69 -6.40 -11.31 -14.38
C PRO A 69 -6.35 -9.88 -13.90
N ARG A 70 -7.20 -9.61 -12.91
CA ARG A 70 -7.39 -8.27 -12.36
C ARG A 70 -6.48 -8.07 -11.16
N VAL A 71 -6.07 -6.82 -10.96
CA VAL A 71 -5.49 -6.35 -9.72
C VAL A 71 -6.61 -5.72 -8.92
N THR A 72 -6.72 -6.08 -7.65
CA THR A 72 -7.68 -5.54 -6.69
C THR A 72 -6.90 -4.89 -5.56
N ALA A 73 -7.20 -3.64 -5.23
CA ALA A 73 -6.72 -3.02 -4.00
C ALA A 73 -7.87 -2.84 -3.02
N CYS A 74 -7.60 -3.11 -1.75
CA CYS A 74 -8.47 -2.81 -0.64
C CYS A 74 -7.80 -1.80 0.27
N ILE A 75 -8.49 -0.70 0.56
CA ILE A 75 -8.03 0.38 1.41
C ILE A 75 -8.86 0.39 2.69
N LYS A 76 -8.19 0.34 3.83
CA LYS A 76 -8.83 0.41 5.15
C LYS A 76 -8.35 1.67 5.87
N PRO A 77 -9.23 2.65 6.12
CA PRO A 77 -8.86 3.83 6.90
C PRO A 77 -8.50 3.46 8.33
N SER A 78 -7.55 4.19 8.91
CA SER A 78 -7.35 4.24 10.35
C SER A 78 -8.55 4.91 11.03
N ALA A 79 -8.80 4.57 12.29
CA ALA A 79 -9.76 5.28 13.13
C ALA A 79 -9.42 6.78 13.27
N THR A 80 -8.16 7.15 13.06
CA THR A 80 -7.66 8.52 13.13
C THR A 80 -7.66 9.27 11.80
N PHE A 81 -8.10 8.65 10.69
CA PHE A 81 -8.05 9.27 9.36
C PHE A 81 -8.86 10.58 9.31
N ARG A 82 -8.16 11.71 9.20
CA ARG A 82 -8.74 13.07 9.13
C ARG A 82 -7.83 14.03 8.37
N GLY A 83 -8.38 15.18 7.96
CA GLY A 83 -7.63 16.24 7.27
C GLY A 83 -7.36 15.97 5.79
N ALA A 84 -7.91 14.89 5.23
CA ALA A 84 -7.82 14.61 3.80
C ALA A 84 -9.02 13.78 3.32
N GLN A 85 -9.20 13.74 2.00
CA GLN A 85 -10.09 12.85 1.28
C GLN A 85 -9.27 11.97 0.35
N LEU A 86 -9.68 10.71 0.17
CA LEU A 86 -9.02 9.76 -0.73
C LEU A 86 -9.88 9.53 -1.98
N TYR A 87 -9.27 9.70 -3.14
CA TYR A 87 -9.88 9.47 -4.44
C TYR A 87 -9.15 8.36 -5.20
N LEU A 88 -9.90 7.63 -6.02
CA LEU A 88 -9.40 6.76 -7.07
C LEU A 88 -9.25 7.59 -8.34
N GLU A 89 -8.02 7.71 -8.83
CA GLU A 89 -7.74 8.30 -10.14
C GLU A 89 -7.76 7.20 -11.21
N ARG A 90 -8.71 7.30 -12.15
CA ARG A 90 -8.90 6.33 -13.25
C ARG A 90 -9.46 7.03 -14.48
N GLU A 91 -8.92 6.73 -15.66
CA GLU A 91 -9.36 7.32 -16.95
C GLU A 91 -9.45 8.87 -16.94
N GLY A 92 -8.58 9.54 -16.18
CA GLY A 92 -8.58 10.99 -16.02
C GLY A 92 -9.67 11.55 -15.09
N GLY A 93 -10.49 10.70 -14.47
CA GLY A 93 -11.47 11.05 -13.46
C GLY A 93 -10.98 10.77 -12.03
N LEU A 94 -11.61 11.43 -11.05
CA LEU A 94 -11.42 11.21 -9.62
C LEU A 94 -12.72 10.72 -8.98
N GLU A 95 -12.72 9.49 -8.48
CA GLU A 95 -13.85 8.89 -7.75
C GLU A 95 -13.57 8.88 -6.24
N LEU A 96 -14.47 9.42 -5.41
CA LEU A 96 -14.26 9.46 -3.97
C LEU A 96 -14.33 8.05 -3.34
N LEU A 97 -13.21 7.59 -2.78
CA LEU A 97 -13.13 6.31 -2.04
C LEU A 97 -13.39 6.48 -0.55
N LEU A 98 -12.73 7.47 0.07
CA LEU A 98 -12.87 7.77 1.50
C LEU A 98 -13.15 9.27 1.69
N PRO A 99 -14.30 9.66 2.27
CA PRO A 99 -14.53 11.03 2.69
C PRO A 99 -13.63 11.38 3.89
N GLU A 100 -13.63 12.65 4.28
CA GLU A 100 -13.00 13.06 5.54
C GLU A 100 -13.76 12.44 6.72
N ALA A 101 -13.04 11.80 7.65
CA ALA A 101 -13.60 10.98 8.73
C ALA A 101 -14.49 9.82 8.23
N PRO A 102 -13.92 8.86 7.47
CA PRO A 102 -14.66 7.74 6.92
C PRO A 102 -15.07 6.74 8.01
N ARG A 103 -16.09 5.94 7.71
CA ARG A 103 -16.39 4.74 8.53
C ARG A 103 -15.21 3.76 8.44
N PRO A 104 -14.94 2.94 9.48
CA PRO A 104 -13.78 2.04 9.52
C PRO A 104 -13.93 0.76 8.67
N HIS A 105 -14.59 0.88 7.51
CA HIS A 105 -14.79 -0.21 6.56
C HIS A 105 -13.77 -0.13 5.44
N ALA A 106 -13.31 -1.29 4.99
CA ALA A 106 -12.44 -1.36 3.82
C ALA A 106 -13.23 -1.03 2.54
N ARG A 107 -12.59 -0.32 1.62
CA ARG A 107 -13.10 -0.05 0.27
C ARG A 107 -12.18 -0.73 -0.73
N CYS A 108 -12.76 -1.56 -1.59
CA CYS A 108 -12.00 -2.31 -2.58
C CYS A 108 -12.39 -1.91 -3.99
N PHE A 109 -11.41 -1.86 -4.90
CA PHE A 109 -11.61 -1.58 -6.32
C PHE A 109 -10.63 -2.44 -7.13
N SER A 110 -10.97 -2.69 -8.39
CA SER A 110 -10.17 -3.56 -9.27
C SER A 110 -9.93 -2.93 -10.64
N TRP A 111 -8.78 -3.22 -11.24
CA TRP A 111 -8.37 -2.75 -12.55
C TRP A 111 -7.56 -3.81 -13.29
N LEU A 112 -7.48 -3.68 -14.61
CA LEU A 112 -6.58 -4.48 -15.44
C LEU A 112 -5.14 -4.00 -15.28
N PRO A 113 -4.13 -4.87 -15.35
CA PRO A 113 -2.71 -4.50 -15.20
C PRO A 113 -2.22 -3.37 -16.13
N GLN A 114 -2.88 -3.18 -17.28
CA GLN A 114 -2.54 -2.14 -18.26
C GLN A 114 -3.20 -0.78 -17.94
N GLU A 115 -4.23 -0.76 -17.10
CA GLU A 115 -4.90 0.48 -16.72
C GLU A 115 -3.99 1.33 -15.82
N LYS A 116 -3.95 2.64 -16.10
CA LYS A 116 -3.24 3.60 -15.25
C LYS A 116 -4.17 4.00 -14.12
N VAL A 117 -3.90 3.46 -12.94
CA VAL A 117 -4.64 3.75 -11.71
C VAL A 117 -3.71 4.34 -10.65
N ALA A 118 -4.19 5.36 -9.94
CA ALA A 118 -3.51 5.95 -8.81
C ALA A 118 -4.52 6.28 -7.70
N LEU A 119 -4.01 6.45 -6.48
CA LEU A 119 -4.77 7.02 -5.38
C LEU A 119 -4.40 8.49 -5.23
N PHE A 120 -5.39 9.36 -5.17
CA PHE A 120 -5.17 10.79 -4.99
C PHE A 120 -5.70 11.20 -3.62
N LEU A 121 -4.80 11.60 -2.72
CA LEU A 121 -5.15 12.18 -1.43
C LEU A 121 -5.17 13.68 -1.56
N GLN A 122 -6.29 14.31 -1.23
CA GLN A 122 -6.40 15.75 -1.22
C GLN A 122 -6.56 16.22 0.23
N ALA A 123 -5.71 17.14 0.67
CA ALA A 123 -5.86 17.76 1.98
C ALA A 123 -7.14 18.60 2.03
N THR A 124 -7.89 18.51 3.13
CA THR A 124 -8.99 19.44 3.39
C THR A 124 -8.39 20.78 3.86
N PRO A 125 -8.77 21.93 3.28
CA PRO A 125 -8.35 23.24 3.76
C PRO A 125 -8.66 23.41 5.25
N GLN A 126 -7.67 23.83 6.03
CA GLN A 126 -7.84 24.10 7.45
C GLN A 126 -7.29 25.49 7.81
N PRO A 127 -7.96 26.24 8.70
CA PRO A 127 -7.51 27.55 9.14
C PRO A 127 -6.44 27.47 10.24
N ASP A 128 -6.26 26.31 10.87
CA ASP A 128 -5.41 26.10 12.03
C ASP A 128 -4.29 25.07 11.79
N ILE A 129 -3.27 25.08 12.65
CA ILE A 129 -2.16 24.12 12.63
C ILE A 129 -2.41 22.88 13.49
N SER A 130 -3.69 22.51 13.69
CA SER A 130 -4.03 21.34 14.49
C SER A 130 -3.46 20.07 13.88
N ARG A 131 -3.03 19.15 14.75
CA ARG A 131 -2.51 17.86 14.31
C ARG A 131 -3.64 17.02 13.72
N ARG A 132 -3.60 16.83 12.40
CA ARG A 132 -4.43 15.88 11.66
C ARG A 132 -3.55 14.83 11.00
N ILE A 133 -4.10 13.64 10.87
CA ILE A 133 -3.37 12.49 10.32
C ILE A 133 -4.29 11.78 9.33
N ALA A 134 -3.91 11.75 8.05
CA ALA A 134 -4.57 10.92 7.06
C ALA A 134 -3.81 9.59 6.97
N ALA A 135 -4.34 8.56 7.65
CA ALA A 135 -3.69 7.25 7.73
C ALA A 135 -4.59 6.10 7.26
N PHE A 136 -4.06 5.22 6.43
CA PHE A 136 -4.77 4.04 5.97
C PHE A 136 -3.82 2.87 5.69
N ARG A 137 -4.36 1.66 5.73
CA ARG A 137 -3.69 0.44 5.26
C ARG A 137 -4.19 0.11 3.87
N TYR A 138 -3.30 -0.37 3.01
CA TYR A 138 -3.63 -0.87 1.68
C TYR A 138 -3.17 -2.31 1.53
N GLU A 139 -3.96 -3.09 0.80
CA GLU A 139 -3.63 -4.45 0.40
C GLU A 139 -3.97 -4.63 -1.08
N LEU A 140 -3.00 -5.09 -1.87
CA LEU A 140 -3.11 -5.39 -3.29
C LEU A 140 -3.15 -6.90 -3.45
N ARG A 141 -4.17 -7.38 -4.16
CA ARG A 141 -4.37 -8.77 -4.56
C ARG A 141 -4.42 -8.84 -6.07
N GLY A 142 -3.85 -9.87 -6.67
CA GLY A 142 -4.01 -10.13 -8.10
C GLY A 142 -4.60 -11.52 -8.30
N ASP A 143 -5.44 -11.69 -9.32
CA ASP A 143 -5.95 -13.01 -9.74
C ASP A 143 -4.83 -13.96 -10.25
N TRP A 144 -3.59 -13.45 -10.32
CA TRP A 144 -2.34 -14.19 -10.54
C TRP A 144 -1.93 -15.05 -9.34
N LEU A 145 -2.24 -14.62 -8.11
CA LEU A 145 -2.07 -15.41 -6.88
C LEU A 145 -3.23 -16.39 -6.74
N GLY A 146 -3.56 -17.09 -7.83
CA GLY A 146 -4.58 -18.11 -7.84
C GLY A 146 -4.32 -19.04 -6.66
N ARG A 147 -5.05 -18.83 -5.56
CA ARG A 147 -5.32 -19.93 -4.65
C ARG A 147 -6.04 -20.94 -5.54
N PRO A 148 -5.51 -22.15 -5.73
CA PRO A 148 -6.45 -23.23 -5.95
C PRO A 148 -7.37 -23.16 -4.74
N ALA A 149 -8.68 -23.14 -4.96
CA ALA A 149 -9.60 -23.52 -3.91
C ALA A 149 -9.16 -24.93 -3.47
N LEU A 150 -8.38 -25.02 -2.40
CA LEU A 150 -8.02 -26.29 -1.82
C LEU A 150 -9.30 -26.84 -1.19
N PRO A 151 -9.84 -27.98 -1.65
CA PRO A 151 -10.76 -28.73 -0.82
C PRO A 151 -10.00 -29.11 0.45
N SER A 152 -10.69 -28.99 1.59
CA SER A 152 -10.18 -29.36 2.91
C SER A 152 -9.72 -30.82 2.89
N ALA A 153 -8.41 -31.04 2.77
CA ALA A 153 -7.74 -32.31 3.07
C ALA A 153 -6.23 -32.07 3.21
N SER A 154 -5.80 -31.92 4.46
CA SER A 154 -4.64 -32.59 5.07
C SER A 154 -3.37 -32.89 4.22
N LEU A 155 -2.23 -32.44 4.77
CA LEU A 155 -0.82 -32.86 4.55
C LEU A 155 0.01 -32.13 3.48
N GLY A 156 1.18 -31.64 3.92
CA GLY A 156 2.33 -31.32 3.06
C GLY A 156 2.93 -29.95 3.33
N SER A 157 3.87 -29.87 4.27
CA SER A 157 4.67 -28.69 4.59
C SER A 157 5.64 -28.35 3.44
N GLU A 158 5.29 -27.42 2.53
CA GLU A 158 6.27 -26.64 1.74
C GLU A 158 5.60 -25.49 0.97
N GLY A 159 5.15 -24.43 1.65
CA GLY A 159 4.47 -23.33 0.96
C GLY A 159 4.15 -22.10 1.79
N ALA A 160 4.92 -21.83 2.83
CA ALA A 160 4.82 -20.61 3.61
C ALA A 160 6.16 -19.88 3.54
N CYS A 161 6.14 -18.55 3.32
CA CYS A 161 7.32 -17.70 3.40
C CYS A 161 8.04 -17.92 4.74
N ARG A 162 9.14 -18.69 4.72
CA ARG A 162 10.02 -18.86 5.85
C ARG A 162 10.98 -17.66 5.90
N PRO A 163 11.35 -17.14 7.07
CA PRO A 163 12.47 -16.20 7.18
C PRO A 163 13.74 -16.83 6.58
N CYS A 164 14.47 -16.04 5.78
CA CYS A 164 15.70 -16.48 5.14
C CYS A 164 16.68 -17.04 6.16
N ASN A 165 17.40 -18.09 5.80
CA ASN A 165 18.42 -18.67 6.67
C ASN A 165 19.71 -17.83 6.65
N ASP A 166 20.53 -17.89 7.70
CA ASP A 166 21.74 -17.06 7.82
C ASP A 166 22.68 -17.17 6.61
N THR A 167 22.72 -18.34 5.97
CA THR A 167 23.50 -18.58 4.74
C THR A 167 23.01 -17.76 3.54
N GLU A 168 21.70 -17.56 3.41
CA GLU A 168 21.09 -16.76 2.33
C GLU A 168 21.27 -15.26 2.59
N ILE A 169 21.28 -14.87 3.87
CA ILE A 169 21.57 -13.49 4.30
C ILE A 169 23.04 -13.14 4.00
N LEU A 170 23.97 -14.05 4.28
CA LEU A 170 25.40 -13.86 4.03
C LEU A 170 25.75 -13.74 2.54
N MET A 171 24.94 -14.34 1.65
CA MET A 171 25.08 -14.23 0.20
C MET A 171 24.50 -12.91 -0.36
N ALA A 172 23.73 -12.16 0.43
CA ALA A 172 23.09 -10.89 0.04
C ALA A 172 23.87 -9.65 0.49
N ILE A 173 25.08 -9.81 1.03
CA ILE A 173 25.97 -8.69 1.36
C ILE A 173 26.62 -8.20 0.06
N CYS A 174 26.01 -7.18 -0.55
CA CYS A 174 26.57 -6.54 -1.74
C CYS A 174 27.90 -5.86 -1.38
N THR A 175 28.98 -6.24 -2.07
CA THR A 175 30.21 -5.45 -2.12
C THR A 175 29.90 -4.11 -2.79
N SER A 176 29.87 -3.04 -2.00
CA SER A 176 29.95 -1.68 -2.48
C SER A 176 31.40 -1.40 -2.83
N ASP A 177 31.77 -1.50 -4.11
CA ASP A 177 33.04 -0.94 -4.58
C ASP A 177 32.86 0.57 -4.81
N PHE A 178 33.84 1.35 -4.36
CA PHE A 178 33.85 2.83 -4.40
C PHE A 178 34.56 3.32 -5.67
#